data_AF-A0A848UKS1-F1
#
_entry.id   AF-A0A848UKS1-F1
#
_cell.length_a   1.000
_cell.length_b   1.000
_cell.length_c   1.000
_cell.angle_alpha   90.00
_cell.angle_beta   90.00
_cell.angle_gamma   90.00
#
_symmetry.space_group_name_H-M   'P 1'
#
loop_
_entity.id
_entity.type
_entity.pdbx_description
1 polymer ?
#
loop_
_entity_poly.entity_id
_entity_poly.type
_entity_poly.pdbx_seq_one_letter_code
_entity_poly.pdbx_strand_id
1 'polypeptide(L)'
;MSLDDVLAAEAEVAACRRARQRAEQLADEIAAEQRVCQVLTRRLRDERADVDALQGASIRSVLARLRGHHDELLEQEQAEVAEVELELATHREAVQRLTPEFEQVRDRGLQLDEAEARLADALERRAAQLAADPSTSAEFDAVDRRLEVERDALTQFRDARLAALGALGAIERAIESMSTAKDLANLDVFTSSRSLAHRGADLVSSLKHDQLDASVERLAEVHAALLQLRPHLSLVSTRVRQPDLSMPSTRLATFDRWFDDVFSDLKSRRRIVGSVKDLERSREQVGAVAEELTEYERVSEQRVAAAQAEHDALLRRETGS
;
A
#
# COMPACT_ATOMS: atom_id res chain seq x y z
N MET A 1 -18.08 28.84 -19.80
CA MET A 1 -18.19 28.71 -18.34
C MET A 1 -17.00 29.42 -17.75
N SER A 2 -17.25 30.36 -16.84
CA SER A 2 -16.19 31.21 -16.31
C SER A 2 -15.32 30.41 -15.34
N LEU A 3 -14.14 30.95 -15.04
CA LEU A 3 -13.31 30.49 -13.92
C LEU A 3 -14.14 30.30 -12.62
N ASP A 4 -15.17 31.12 -12.43
CA ASP A 4 -16.06 31.07 -11.26
C ASP A 4 -16.76 29.72 -11.11
N ASP A 5 -17.11 29.05 -12.21
CA ASP A 5 -17.79 27.76 -12.15
C ASP A 5 -16.86 26.65 -11.65
N VAL A 6 -15.57 26.69 -12.05
CA VAL A 6 -14.54 25.77 -11.55
C VAL A 6 -14.30 26.02 -10.06
N LEU A 7 -14.13 27.29 -9.66
CA LEU A 7 -13.92 27.66 -8.27
C LEU A 7 -15.12 27.31 -7.38
N ALA A 8 -16.35 27.47 -7.89
CA ALA A 8 -17.56 27.08 -7.18
C ALA A 8 -17.64 25.56 -6.98
N ALA A 9 -17.32 24.76 -8.02
CA ALA A 9 -17.29 23.31 -7.91
C ALA A 9 -16.17 22.83 -6.95
N GLU A 10 -14.99 23.44 -6.97
CA GLU A 10 -13.91 23.14 -6.01
C GLU A 10 -14.33 23.45 -4.56
N ALA A 11 -14.95 24.62 -4.33
CA ALA A 11 -15.47 24.99 -3.03
C ALA A 11 -16.54 24.01 -2.53
N GLU A 12 -17.38 23.52 -3.44
CA GLU A 12 -18.39 22.51 -3.14
C GLU A 12 -17.77 21.16 -2.74
N VAL A 13 -16.81 20.64 -3.51
CA VAL A 13 -16.08 19.41 -3.18
C VAL A 13 -15.40 19.55 -1.81
N ALA A 14 -14.72 20.67 -1.58
CA ALA A 14 -14.06 20.94 -0.30
C ALA A 14 -15.06 20.98 0.86
N ALA A 15 -16.25 21.54 0.65
CA ALA A 15 -17.32 21.54 1.66
C ALA A 15 -17.84 20.13 1.94
N CYS A 16 -18.05 19.30 0.91
CA CYS A 16 -18.51 17.91 1.07
C CYS A 16 -17.47 17.05 1.79
N ARG A 17 -16.17 17.23 1.49
CA ARG A 17 -15.07 16.54 2.19
C ARG A 17 -15.01 16.91 3.66
N ARG A 18 -15.09 18.20 3.98
CA ARG A 18 -15.16 18.68 5.39
C ARG A 18 -16.37 18.11 6.10
N ALA A 19 -17.52 18.07 5.43
CA ALA A 19 -18.74 17.48 5.98
C ALA A 19 -18.54 15.99 6.28
N ARG A 20 -18.01 15.20 5.34
CA ARG A 20 -17.71 13.78 5.56
C ARG A 20 -16.79 13.55 6.77
N GLN A 21 -15.70 14.31 6.87
CA GLN A 21 -14.77 14.22 8.00
C GLN A 21 -15.46 14.58 9.33
N ARG A 22 -16.29 15.62 9.35
CA ARG A 22 -17.05 15.99 10.55
C ARG A 22 -18.10 14.95 10.92
N ALA A 23 -18.73 14.29 9.94
CA ALA A 23 -19.65 13.19 10.19
C ALA A 23 -18.94 11.99 10.84
N GLU A 24 -17.72 11.66 10.40
CA GLU A 24 -16.89 10.62 11.03
C GLU A 24 -16.58 10.95 12.50
N GLN A 25 -16.16 12.20 12.78
CA GLN A 25 -15.92 12.66 14.16
C GLN A 25 -17.17 12.59 15.03
N LEU A 26 -18.31 13.06 14.52
CA LEU A 26 -19.58 13.00 15.24
C LEU A 26 -20.04 11.56 15.48
N ALA A 27 -19.81 10.65 14.53
CA ALA A 27 -20.12 9.23 14.72
C ALA A 27 -19.28 8.62 15.85
N ASP A 28 -17.99 8.97 15.94
CA ASP A 28 -17.11 8.53 17.02
C ASP A 28 -17.53 9.10 18.38
N GLU A 29 -17.87 10.39 18.43
CA GLU A 29 -18.42 11.07 19.62
C GLU A 29 -19.72 10.37 20.08
N ILE A 30 -20.70 10.17 19.18
CA ILE A 30 -21.96 9.48 19.48
C ILE A 30 -21.70 8.06 19.98
N ALA A 31 -20.80 7.31 19.34
CA ALA A 31 -20.47 5.96 19.75
C ALA A 31 -19.82 5.91 21.14
N ALA A 32 -18.98 6.90 21.48
CA ALA A 32 -18.39 7.03 22.81
C ALA A 32 -19.46 7.31 23.87
N GLU A 33 -20.33 8.28 23.63
CA GLU A 33 -21.45 8.63 24.51
C GLU A 33 -22.41 7.44 24.72
N GLN A 34 -22.70 6.69 23.66
CA GLN A 34 -23.52 5.48 23.73
C GLN A 34 -22.86 4.37 24.56
N ARG A 35 -21.53 4.18 24.46
CA ARG A 35 -20.79 3.23 25.31
C ARG A 35 -20.87 3.63 26.78
N VAL A 36 -20.73 4.92 27.09
CA VAL A 36 -20.88 5.43 28.46
C VAL A 36 -22.31 5.19 28.96
N CYS A 37 -23.32 5.50 28.15
CA CYS A 37 -24.73 5.19 28.47
C CYS A 37 -24.95 3.71 28.78
N GLN A 38 -24.32 2.80 28.02
CA GLN A 38 -24.44 1.35 28.26
C GLN A 38 -23.81 0.93 29.60
N VAL A 39 -22.64 1.48 29.94
CA VAL A 39 -21.97 1.22 31.23
C VAL A 39 -22.83 1.76 32.38
N LEU A 40 -23.27 3.01 32.31
CA LEU A 40 -24.11 3.63 33.33
C LEU A 40 -25.47 2.93 33.47
N THR A 41 -26.04 2.42 32.38
CA THR A 41 -27.29 1.64 32.44
C THR A 41 -27.09 0.32 33.20
N ARG A 42 -25.92 -0.32 33.08
CA ARG A 42 -25.59 -1.52 33.88
C ARG A 42 -25.39 -1.16 35.34
N ARG A 43 -24.58 -0.13 35.63
CA ARG A 43 -24.36 0.36 36.99
C ARG A 43 -25.68 0.72 37.67
N LEU A 44 -26.54 1.49 37.01
CA LEU A 44 -27.85 1.86 37.53
C LEU A 44 -28.73 0.65 37.86
N ARG A 45 -28.61 -0.45 37.12
CA ARG A 45 -29.33 -1.68 37.42
C ARG A 45 -28.82 -2.33 38.71
N ASP A 46 -27.50 -2.32 38.90
CA ASP A 46 -26.86 -2.88 40.09
C ASP A 46 -27.22 -2.03 41.33
N GLU A 47 -27.07 -0.70 41.28
CA GLU A 47 -27.43 0.19 42.40
C GLU A 47 -28.92 0.07 42.76
N ARG A 48 -29.81 -0.04 41.76
CA ARG A 48 -31.25 -0.26 42.00
C ARG A 48 -31.53 -1.62 42.64
N ALA A 49 -30.77 -2.66 42.31
CA ALA A 49 -30.93 -3.97 42.93
C ALA A 49 -30.50 -3.95 44.40
N ASP A 50 -29.48 -3.16 44.74
CA ASP A 50 -29.03 -2.96 46.13
C ASP A 50 -30.08 -2.18 46.94
N VAL A 51 -30.67 -1.12 46.37
CA VAL A 51 -31.84 -0.44 46.96
C VAL A 51 -33.01 -1.42 47.16
N ASP A 52 -33.35 -2.22 46.15
CA ASP A 52 -34.45 -3.20 46.24
C ASP A 52 -34.18 -4.28 47.31
N ALA A 53 -32.93 -4.71 47.46
CA ALA A 53 -32.52 -5.66 48.50
C ALA A 53 -32.67 -5.06 49.90
N LEU A 54 -32.27 -3.79 50.10
CA LEU A 54 -32.45 -3.07 51.36
C LEU A 54 -33.92 -2.79 51.69
N GLN A 55 -34.75 -2.50 50.68
CA GLN A 55 -36.19 -2.29 50.85
C GLN A 55 -36.96 -3.59 51.09
N GLY A 56 -36.62 -4.67 50.37
CA GLY A 56 -37.25 -5.99 50.47
C GLY A 56 -36.88 -6.78 51.73
N ALA A 57 -35.74 -6.47 52.38
CA ALA A 57 -35.30 -7.10 53.62
C ALA A 57 -36.10 -6.66 54.88
N SER A 58 -37.03 -5.70 54.77
CA SER A 58 -37.95 -5.35 55.85
C SER A 58 -39.24 -6.16 55.69
N ILE A 59 -39.57 -7.12 56.56
CA ILE A 59 -40.48 -6.83 57.69
C ILE A 59 -40.45 -7.89 58.83
N ARG A 60 -39.70 -9.02 58.76
CA ARG A 60 -39.91 -10.10 59.77
C ARG A 60 -38.74 -10.61 60.61
N SER A 61 -37.47 -10.25 60.41
CA SER A 61 -36.39 -10.96 61.14
C SER A 61 -35.43 -10.16 62.03
N VAL A 62 -35.20 -8.84 61.91
CA VAL A 62 -34.18 -8.17 62.78
C VAL A 62 -34.52 -6.72 63.19
N LEU A 63 -35.26 -6.59 64.30
CA LEU A 63 -35.11 -5.63 65.41
C LEU A 63 -34.90 -4.10 65.17
N ALA A 64 -35.78 -3.33 65.81
CA ALA A 64 -35.83 -1.87 66.00
C ALA A 64 -34.59 -1.18 66.65
N ARG A 65 -33.43 -1.83 66.77
CA ARG A 65 -32.15 -1.25 67.22
C ARG A 65 -31.15 -1.00 66.08
N LEU A 66 -31.40 -1.52 64.89
CA LEU A 66 -30.60 -1.31 63.67
C LEU A 66 -31.23 -0.29 62.70
N ARG A 67 -32.35 0.31 63.09
CA ARG A 67 -33.17 1.17 62.23
C ARG A 67 -32.41 2.40 61.71
N GLY A 68 -31.64 3.07 62.58
CA GLY A 68 -30.84 4.24 62.17
C GLY A 68 -29.76 3.89 61.14
N HIS A 69 -29.06 2.76 61.31
CA HIS A 69 -28.03 2.33 60.36
C HIS A 69 -28.61 1.82 59.03
N HIS A 70 -29.78 1.18 59.07
CA HIS A 70 -30.50 0.75 57.85
C HIS A 70 -31.06 1.94 57.06
N ASP A 71 -31.64 2.93 57.75
CA ASP A 71 -32.14 4.16 57.12
C ASP A 71 -30.98 4.97 56.49
N GLU A 72 -29.83 5.09 57.18
CA GLU A 72 -28.61 5.74 56.65
C GLU A 72 -28.07 5.03 55.39
N LEU A 73 -28.00 3.69 55.40
CA LEU A 73 -27.57 2.91 54.24
C LEU A 73 -28.54 3.06 53.08
N LEU A 74 -29.85 3.03 53.33
CA LEU A 74 -30.86 3.20 52.30
C LEU A 74 -30.82 4.60 51.67
N GLU A 75 -30.59 5.64 52.46
CA GLU A 75 -30.39 7.01 51.95
C GLU A 75 -29.13 7.10 51.07
N GLN A 76 -28.04 6.43 51.46
CA GLN A 76 -26.82 6.39 50.66
C GLN A 76 -27.04 5.71 49.30
N GLU A 77 -27.61 4.51 49.28
CA GLU A 77 -27.87 3.78 48.02
C GLU A 77 -28.83 4.56 47.10
N GLN A 78 -29.83 5.25 47.66
CA GLN A 78 -30.72 6.13 46.89
C GLN A 78 -29.99 7.34 46.29
N ALA A 79 -29.03 7.91 47.02
CA ALA A 79 -28.20 8.98 46.49
C ALA A 79 -27.30 8.49 45.35
N GLU A 80 -26.72 7.30 45.47
CA GLU A 80 -25.90 6.67 44.43
C GLU A 80 -26.72 6.37 43.16
N VAL A 81 -27.97 5.88 43.30
CA VAL A 81 -28.91 5.75 42.17
C VAL A 81 -29.18 7.09 41.50
N ALA A 82 -29.49 8.14 42.27
CA ALA A 82 -29.82 9.46 41.73
C ALA A 82 -28.63 10.09 40.97
N GLU A 83 -27.41 9.89 41.48
CA GLU A 83 -26.17 10.33 40.81
C GLU A 83 -26.01 9.65 39.45
N VAL A 84 -26.11 8.31 39.41
CA VAL A 84 -25.97 7.55 38.16
C VAL A 84 -27.09 7.88 37.16
N GLU A 85 -28.31 8.15 37.62
CA GLU A 85 -29.42 8.60 36.77
C GLU A 85 -29.14 9.95 36.11
N LEU A 86 -28.59 10.91 36.87
CA LEU A 86 -28.23 12.23 36.37
C LEU A 86 -27.10 12.16 35.33
N GLU A 87 -26.06 11.39 35.61
CA GLU A 87 -24.96 11.14 34.66
C GLU A 87 -25.50 10.50 33.37
N LEU A 88 -26.33 9.47 33.51
CA LEU A 88 -26.93 8.77 32.36
C LEU A 88 -27.84 9.69 31.54
N ALA A 89 -28.60 10.57 32.20
CA ALA A 89 -29.42 11.56 31.51
C ALA A 89 -28.57 12.54 30.70
N THR A 90 -27.46 13.03 31.28
CA THR A 90 -26.52 13.94 30.63
C THR A 90 -25.94 13.34 29.34
N HIS A 91 -25.46 12.10 29.41
CA HIS A 91 -24.90 11.41 28.24
C HIS A 91 -25.97 11.09 27.18
N ARG A 92 -27.21 10.78 27.59
CA ARG A 92 -28.33 10.59 26.65
C ARG A 92 -28.70 11.88 25.93
N GLU A 93 -28.71 13.01 26.64
CA GLU A 93 -28.95 14.33 26.03
C GLU A 93 -27.84 14.68 25.03
N ALA A 94 -26.58 14.37 25.35
CA ALA A 94 -25.47 14.52 24.41
C ALA A 94 -25.70 13.72 23.12
N VAL A 95 -26.09 12.44 23.21
CA VAL A 95 -26.45 11.62 22.03
C VAL A 95 -27.60 12.25 21.24
N GLN A 96 -28.66 12.70 21.91
CA GLN A 96 -29.82 13.32 21.26
C GLN A 96 -29.46 14.62 20.54
N ARG A 97 -28.54 15.42 21.10
CA ARG A 97 -28.06 16.66 20.48
C ARG A 97 -27.14 16.40 19.29
N LEU A 98 -26.24 15.43 19.39
CA LEU A 98 -25.24 15.13 18.36
C LEU A 98 -25.84 14.42 17.14
N THR A 99 -26.86 13.58 17.35
CA THR A 99 -27.49 12.79 16.27
C THR A 99 -28.03 13.63 15.10
N PRO A 100 -28.83 14.71 15.30
CA PRO A 100 -29.31 15.53 14.18
C PRO A 100 -28.19 16.30 13.48
N GLU A 101 -27.16 16.74 14.21
CA GLU A 101 -25.95 17.35 13.62
C GLU A 101 -25.24 16.33 12.72
N PHE A 102 -25.06 15.10 13.20
CA PHE A 102 -24.48 14.00 12.42
C PHE A 102 -25.27 13.73 11.14
N GLU A 103 -26.59 13.61 11.23
CA GLU A 103 -27.44 13.34 10.06
C GLU A 103 -27.33 14.44 8.99
N GLN A 104 -27.43 15.70 9.42
CA GLN A 104 -27.31 16.86 8.52
C GLN A 104 -25.96 16.89 7.80
N VAL A 105 -24.87 16.68 8.55
CA VAL A 105 -23.51 16.74 8.03
C VAL A 105 -23.18 15.52 7.17
N ARG A 106 -23.65 14.33 7.56
CA ARG A 106 -23.55 13.10 6.77
C ARG A 106 -24.21 13.27 5.41
N ASP A 107 -25.43 13.80 5.37
CA ASP A 107 -26.18 13.95 4.12
C ASP A 107 -25.45 14.89 3.15
N ARG A 108 -24.79 15.94 3.65
CA ARG A 108 -23.90 16.77 2.83
C ARG A 108 -22.64 16.01 2.39
N GLY A 109 -22.07 15.17 3.24
CA GLY A 109 -20.93 14.31 2.90
C GLY A 109 -21.25 13.27 1.81
N LEU A 110 -22.49 12.77 1.76
CA LEU A 110 -22.96 11.82 0.73
C LEU A 110 -23.03 12.45 -0.67
N GLN A 111 -23.05 13.77 -0.78
CA GLN A 111 -23.04 14.49 -2.06
C GLN A 111 -21.63 14.63 -2.66
N LEU A 112 -20.60 14.05 -2.03
CA LEU A 112 -19.22 14.19 -2.47
C LEU A 112 -19.02 13.67 -3.90
N ASP A 113 -19.51 12.48 -4.23
CA ASP A 113 -19.33 11.88 -5.55
C ASP A 113 -19.99 12.74 -6.65
N GLU A 114 -21.16 13.30 -6.36
CA GLU A 114 -21.87 14.21 -7.27
C GLU A 114 -21.12 15.54 -7.45
N ALA A 115 -20.57 16.10 -6.36
CA ALA A 115 -19.75 17.29 -6.39
C ALA A 115 -18.44 17.07 -7.18
N GLU A 116 -17.81 15.91 -7.03
CA GLU A 116 -16.61 15.54 -7.78
C GLU A 116 -16.91 15.36 -9.27
N ALA A 117 -18.06 14.78 -9.62
CA ALA A 117 -18.52 14.71 -11.01
C ALA A 117 -18.77 16.11 -11.61
N ARG A 118 -19.40 17.02 -10.85
CA ARG A 118 -19.57 18.42 -11.27
C ARG A 118 -18.25 19.14 -11.50
N LEU A 119 -17.27 18.92 -10.62
CA LEU A 119 -15.93 19.49 -10.78
C LEU A 119 -15.24 18.96 -12.03
N ALA A 120 -15.32 17.65 -12.30
CA ALA A 120 -14.74 17.06 -13.50
C ALA A 120 -15.35 17.67 -14.79
N ASP A 121 -16.67 17.77 -14.85
CA ASP A 121 -17.39 18.40 -15.98
C ASP A 121 -17.07 19.91 -16.12
N ALA A 122 -16.87 20.63 -15.02
CA ALA A 122 -16.42 22.03 -15.06
C ALA A 122 -14.99 22.16 -15.62
N LEU A 123 -14.06 21.29 -15.19
CA LEU A 123 -12.68 21.28 -15.66
C LEU A 123 -12.58 20.90 -17.14
N GLU A 124 -13.32 19.88 -17.59
CA GLU A 124 -13.35 19.45 -18.99
C GLU A 124 -13.84 20.58 -19.91
N ARG A 125 -14.93 21.25 -19.54
CA ARG A 125 -15.44 22.40 -20.30
C ARG A 125 -14.48 23.59 -20.28
N ARG A 126 -13.73 23.80 -19.19
CA ARG A 126 -12.71 24.85 -19.10
C ARG A 126 -11.53 24.54 -20.03
N ALA A 127 -11.05 23.29 -20.04
CA ALA A 127 -10.02 22.83 -20.96
C ALA A 127 -10.43 23.03 -22.42
N ALA A 128 -11.66 22.63 -22.78
CA ALA A 128 -12.18 22.81 -24.14
C ALA A 128 -12.25 24.28 -24.58
N GLN A 129 -12.54 25.21 -23.65
CA GLN A 129 -12.52 26.65 -23.94
C GLN A 129 -11.11 27.17 -24.16
N LEU A 130 -10.15 26.79 -23.31
CA LEU A 130 -8.75 27.22 -23.45
C LEU A 130 -8.12 26.71 -24.75
N ALA A 131 -8.47 25.49 -25.17
CA ALA A 131 -8.05 24.90 -26.44
C ALA A 131 -8.70 25.58 -27.66
N ALA A 132 -9.92 26.10 -27.52
CA ALA A 132 -10.64 26.79 -28.61
C ALA A 132 -10.28 28.28 -28.75
N ASP A 133 -9.80 28.92 -27.68
CA ASP A 133 -9.44 30.35 -27.67
C ASP A 133 -8.06 30.56 -28.32
N PRO A 134 -7.95 31.32 -29.44
CA PRO A 134 -6.69 31.56 -30.13
C PRO A 134 -5.59 32.22 -29.26
N SER A 135 -5.97 32.92 -28.20
CA SER A 135 -5.02 33.58 -27.28
C SER A 135 -4.37 32.62 -26.29
N THR A 136 -5.02 31.48 -25.98
CA THR A 136 -4.54 30.51 -24.99
C THR A 136 -4.27 29.12 -25.56
N SER A 137 -4.81 28.78 -26.73
CA SER A 137 -4.76 27.42 -27.29
C SER A 137 -3.35 26.91 -27.48
N ALA A 138 -2.44 27.72 -28.03
CA ALA A 138 -1.05 27.31 -28.25
C ALA A 138 -0.30 26.99 -26.95
N GLU A 139 -0.56 27.76 -25.88
CA GLU A 139 0.04 27.54 -24.57
C GLU A 139 -0.56 26.31 -23.89
N PHE A 140 -1.90 26.19 -23.91
CA PHE A 140 -2.62 25.06 -23.34
C PHE A 140 -2.22 23.74 -24.02
N ASP A 141 -2.24 23.68 -25.35
CA ASP A 141 -1.83 22.52 -26.14
C ASP A 141 -0.35 22.14 -25.92
N ALA A 142 0.52 23.12 -25.63
CA ALA A 142 1.92 22.85 -25.34
C ALA A 142 2.10 22.21 -23.97
N VAL A 143 1.38 22.71 -22.96
CA VAL A 143 1.42 22.15 -21.59
C VAL A 143 0.77 20.78 -21.54
N ASP A 144 -0.37 20.59 -22.21
CA ASP A 144 -1.09 19.31 -22.24
C ASP A 144 -0.27 18.21 -22.90
N ARG A 145 0.28 18.47 -24.10
CA ARG A 145 1.21 17.53 -24.76
C ARG A 145 2.44 17.22 -23.91
N ARG A 146 2.99 18.21 -23.20
CA ARG A 146 4.13 17.98 -22.30
C ARG A 146 3.73 17.09 -21.13
N LEU A 147 2.54 17.28 -20.56
CA LEU A 147 2.02 16.44 -19.49
C LEU A 147 1.81 14.99 -19.93
N GLU A 148 1.24 14.77 -21.12
CA GLU A 148 1.12 13.43 -21.73
C GLU A 148 2.49 12.76 -21.88
N VAL A 149 3.45 13.45 -22.51
CA VAL A 149 4.81 12.92 -22.72
C VAL A 149 5.51 12.55 -21.40
N GLU A 150 5.39 13.38 -20.37
CA GLU A 150 6.02 13.10 -19.08
C GLU A 150 5.32 11.97 -18.30
N ARG A 151 3.99 11.80 -18.46
CA ARG A 151 3.23 10.67 -17.88
C ARG A 151 3.58 9.35 -18.56
N ASP A 152 3.71 9.35 -19.88
CA ASP A 152 4.15 8.19 -20.64
C ASP A 152 5.57 7.80 -20.24
N ALA A 153 6.48 8.78 -20.12
CA ALA A 153 7.84 8.54 -19.66
C ALA A 153 7.87 7.95 -18.24
N LEU A 154 7.08 8.50 -17.31
CA LEU A 154 6.99 7.98 -15.94
C LEU A 154 6.52 6.52 -15.91
N THR A 155 5.51 6.19 -16.71
CA THR A 155 4.99 4.82 -16.83
C THR A 155 6.07 3.88 -17.36
N GLN A 156 6.79 4.28 -18.42
CA GLN A 156 7.87 3.48 -18.98
C GLN A 156 9.03 3.24 -17.99
N PHE A 157 9.40 4.25 -17.19
CA PHE A 157 10.43 4.08 -16.15
C PHE A 157 9.97 3.15 -15.03
N ARG A 158 8.71 3.24 -14.61
CA ARG A 158 8.12 2.33 -13.60
C ARG A 158 8.13 0.88 -14.07
N ASP A 159 7.65 0.64 -15.29
CA ASP A 159 7.61 -0.70 -15.87
C ASP A 159 9.02 -1.29 -16.01
N ALA A 160 9.97 -0.49 -16.50
CA ALA A 160 11.37 -0.89 -16.59
C ALA A 160 11.98 -1.20 -15.22
N ARG A 161 11.70 -0.37 -14.20
CA ARG A 161 12.22 -0.60 -12.84
C ARG A 161 11.63 -1.87 -12.24
N LEU A 162 10.32 -2.09 -12.37
CA LEU A 162 9.66 -3.29 -11.89
C LEU A 162 10.24 -4.55 -12.55
N ALA A 163 10.45 -4.52 -13.86
CA ALA A 163 11.09 -5.62 -14.58
C ALA A 163 12.55 -5.83 -14.13
N ALA A 164 13.30 -4.76 -13.87
CA ALA A 164 14.69 -4.85 -13.41
C ALA A 164 14.79 -5.44 -12.00
N LEU A 165 13.91 -5.03 -11.08
CA LEU A 165 13.80 -5.62 -9.74
C LEU A 165 13.36 -7.09 -9.79
N GLY A 166 12.45 -7.43 -10.70
CA GLY A 166 12.06 -8.82 -10.96
C GLY A 166 13.24 -9.68 -11.41
N ALA A 167 14.05 -9.18 -12.35
CA ALA A 167 15.27 -9.84 -12.80
C ALA A 167 16.32 -9.96 -11.69
N LEU A 168 16.54 -8.92 -10.88
CA LEU A 168 17.42 -8.97 -9.71
C LEU A 168 17.00 -10.07 -8.74
N GLY A 169 15.72 -10.11 -8.37
CA GLY A 169 15.21 -11.14 -7.46
C GLY A 169 15.38 -12.55 -8.03
N ALA A 170 15.20 -12.76 -9.34
CA ALA A 170 15.47 -14.05 -9.97
C ALA A 170 16.97 -14.40 -9.92
N ILE A 171 17.85 -13.45 -10.20
CA ILE A 171 19.30 -13.64 -10.17
C ILE A 171 19.78 -13.99 -8.75
N GLU A 172 19.27 -13.31 -7.73
CA GLU A 172 19.62 -13.57 -6.33
C GLU A 172 19.22 -14.99 -5.90
N ARG A 173 17.99 -15.43 -6.24
CA ARG A 173 17.54 -16.80 -5.97
C ARG A 173 18.38 -17.84 -6.71
N ALA A 174 18.79 -17.55 -7.94
CA ALA A 174 19.68 -18.42 -8.70
C ALA A 174 21.08 -18.50 -8.06
N ILE A 175 21.65 -17.38 -7.61
CA ILE A 175 22.93 -17.35 -6.89
C ILE A 175 22.84 -18.18 -5.59
N GLU A 176 21.78 -18.03 -4.81
CA GLU A 176 21.56 -18.79 -3.57
C GLU A 176 21.44 -20.30 -3.85
N SER A 177 20.64 -20.69 -4.85
CA SER A 177 20.47 -22.08 -5.25
C SER A 177 21.78 -22.70 -5.76
N MET A 178 22.52 -21.99 -6.61
CA MET A 178 23.78 -22.47 -7.17
C MET A 178 24.93 -22.48 -6.17
N SER A 179 24.95 -21.56 -5.19
CA SER A 179 25.94 -21.59 -4.10
C SER A 179 25.72 -22.78 -3.17
N THR A 180 24.48 -23.11 -2.86
CA THR A 180 24.11 -24.32 -2.10
C THR A 180 24.53 -25.59 -2.86
N ALA A 181 24.26 -25.66 -4.17
CA ALA A 181 24.68 -26.77 -5.02
C ALA A 181 26.22 -26.90 -5.12
N LYS A 182 26.94 -25.78 -5.16
CA LYS A 182 28.42 -25.74 -5.11
C LYS A 182 28.94 -26.30 -3.79
N ASP A 183 28.31 -25.99 -2.66
CA ASP A 183 28.74 -26.48 -1.35
C ASP A 183 28.46 -27.98 -1.17
N LEU A 184 27.34 -28.49 -1.67
CA LEU A 184 27.10 -29.95 -1.74
C LEU A 184 28.08 -30.67 -2.68
N ALA A 185 28.45 -30.06 -3.81
CA ALA A 185 29.46 -30.60 -4.72
C ALA A 185 30.89 -30.56 -4.13
N ASN A 186 31.16 -29.66 -3.19
CA ASN A 186 32.42 -29.60 -2.46
C ASN A 186 32.49 -30.67 -1.35
N LEU A 187 31.37 -30.95 -0.67
CA LEU A 187 31.26 -31.98 0.36
C LEU A 187 31.63 -33.38 -0.19
N ASP A 188 31.27 -33.66 -1.44
CA ASP A 188 31.55 -34.93 -2.12
C ASP A 188 33.04 -35.20 -2.36
N VAL A 189 33.86 -34.15 -2.49
CA VAL A 189 35.32 -34.27 -2.63
C VAL A 189 35.98 -34.54 -1.28
N PHE A 190 35.36 -34.11 -0.18
CA PHE A 190 35.85 -34.39 1.17
C PHE A 190 35.45 -35.79 1.66
N THR A 191 34.27 -36.29 1.29
CA THR A 191 33.81 -37.64 1.63
C THR A 191 34.39 -38.75 0.74
N SER A 192 34.67 -38.46 -0.54
CA SER A 192 35.34 -39.41 -1.46
C SER A 192 36.84 -39.60 -1.17
N SER A 193 37.46 -38.67 -0.44
CA SER A 193 38.90 -38.72 -0.10
C SER A 193 39.20 -39.33 1.28
N ARG A 194 38.20 -39.72 2.08
CA ARG A 194 38.40 -40.43 3.36
C ARG A 194 37.25 -41.40 3.68
N SER A 195 37.46 -42.68 3.32
CA SER A 195 37.01 -43.87 4.07
C SER A 195 35.60 -43.85 4.72
N LEU A 196 34.53 -43.46 4.04
CA LEU A 196 33.15 -43.73 4.48
C LEU A 196 32.20 -43.94 3.27
N ALA A 197 32.59 -44.80 2.33
CA ALA A 197 31.89 -44.95 1.05
C ALA A 197 30.71 -45.94 1.03
N HIS A 198 30.31 -46.58 2.15
CA HIS A 198 29.44 -47.76 2.05
C HIS A 198 28.04 -47.72 2.67
N ARG A 199 27.51 -46.60 3.17
CA ARG A 199 26.13 -46.59 3.73
C ARG A 199 25.22 -45.37 3.41
N GLY A 200 25.57 -44.51 2.46
CA GLY A 200 24.77 -43.31 2.15
C GLY A 200 24.81 -42.81 0.70
N ALA A 201 25.31 -43.60 -0.23
CA ALA A 201 25.50 -43.18 -1.63
C ALA A 201 24.17 -42.86 -2.34
N ASP A 202 23.09 -43.58 -2.04
CA ASP A 202 21.81 -43.41 -2.75
C ASP A 202 21.03 -42.16 -2.29
N LEU A 203 21.05 -41.83 -1.00
CA LEU A 203 20.39 -40.63 -0.46
C LEU A 203 21.12 -39.33 -0.85
N VAL A 204 22.46 -39.37 -0.90
CA VAL A 204 23.27 -38.24 -1.36
C VAL A 204 23.12 -38.04 -2.87
N SER A 205 22.87 -39.11 -3.63
CA SER A 205 22.60 -39.04 -5.07
C SER A 205 21.26 -38.37 -5.38
N SER A 206 20.17 -38.72 -4.69
CA SER A 206 18.85 -38.09 -4.93
C SER A 206 18.84 -36.60 -4.56
N LEU A 207 19.41 -36.24 -3.39
CA LEU A 207 19.55 -34.84 -2.98
C LEU A 207 20.38 -33.99 -3.96
N LYS A 208 21.36 -34.59 -4.64
CA LYS A 208 22.14 -33.89 -5.67
C LYS A 208 21.33 -33.64 -6.94
N HIS A 209 20.54 -34.62 -7.38
CA HIS A 209 19.68 -34.44 -8.55
C HIS A 209 18.61 -33.38 -8.27
N ASP A 210 17.96 -33.43 -7.12
CA ASP A 210 16.93 -32.45 -6.73
C ASP A 210 17.48 -31.01 -6.67
N GLN A 211 18.71 -30.82 -6.16
CA GLN A 211 19.33 -29.49 -6.11
C GLN A 211 19.84 -28.99 -7.47
N LEU A 212 20.28 -29.90 -8.35
CA LEU A 212 20.66 -29.56 -9.72
C LEU A 212 19.42 -29.15 -10.52
N ASP A 213 18.32 -29.90 -10.39
CA ASP A 213 17.05 -29.58 -11.05
C ASP A 213 16.48 -28.25 -10.54
N ALA A 214 16.57 -27.98 -9.24
CA ALA A 214 16.22 -26.67 -8.68
C ALA A 214 17.08 -25.54 -9.24
N SER A 215 18.40 -25.75 -9.41
CA SER A 215 19.30 -24.74 -9.99
C SER A 215 18.95 -24.44 -11.45
N VAL A 216 18.58 -25.47 -12.20
CA VAL A 216 18.13 -25.39 -13.60
C VAL A 216 16.83 -24.58 -13.70
N GLU A 217 15.87 -24.83 -12.82
CA GLU A 217 14.63 -24.05 -12.74
C GLU A 217 14.90 -22.59 -12.40
N ARG A 218 15.78 -22.31 -11.42
CA ARG A 218 16.14 -20.92 -11.06
C ARG A 218 16.84 -20.18 -12.17
N LEU A 219 17.69 -20.86 -12.92
CA LEU A 219 18.28 -20.25 -14.11
C LEU A 219 17.15 -19.89 -15.09
N ALA A 220 16.23 -20.81 -15.39
CA ALA A 220 15.16 -20.55 -16.34
C ALA A 220 14.28 -19.34 -15.93
N GLU A 221 14.04 -19.17 -14.62
CA GLU A 221 13.42 -17.95 -14.07
C GLU A 221 14.23 -16.68 -14.41
N VAL A 222 15.56 -16.72 -14.22
CA VAL A 222 16.45 -15.59 -14.58
C VAL A 222 16.34 -15.24 -16.06
N HIS A 223 16.35 -16.25 -16.93
CA HIS A 223 16.23 -16.04 -18.36
C HIS A 223 14.91 -15.36 -18.73
N ALA A 224 13.80 -15.88 -18.21
CA ALA A 224 12.49 -15.31 -18.45
C ALA A 224 12.41 -13.85 -17.98
N ALA A 225 12.94 -13.56 -16.80
CA ALA A 225 12.93 -12.21 -16.23
C ALA A 225 13.79 -11.23 -17.05
N LEU A 226 14.97 -11.64 -17.52
CA LEU A 226 15.82 -10.83 -18.39
C LEU A 226 15.20 -10.59 -19.78
N LEU A 227 14.51 -11.59 -20.34
CA LEU A 227 13.75 -11.43 -21.59
C LEU A 227 12.60 -10.43 -21.43
N GLN A 228 11.91 -10.45 -20.30
CA GLN A 228 10.85 -9.49 -19.99
C GLN A 228 11.39 -8.08 -19.79
N LEU A 229 12.57 -7.92 -19.18
CA LEU A 229 13.21 -6.61 -18.99
C LEU A 229 13.57 -5.90 -20.31
N ARG A 230 13.96 -6.67 -21.33
CA ARG A 230 14.46 -6.15 -22.61
C ARG A 230 13.54 -5.13 -23.31
N PRO A 231 12.24 -5.41 -23.58
CA PRO A 231 11.36 -4.44 -24.22
C PRO A 231 11.23 -3.14 -23.42
N HIS A 232 11.20 -3.21 -22.08
CA HIS A 232 11.09 -2.02 -21.25
C HIS A 232 12.35 -1.14 -21.31
N LEU A 233 13.55 -1.74 -21.28
CA LEU A 233 14.81 -1.00 -21.45
C LEU A 233 14.95 -0.37 -22.83
N SER A 234 14.36 -0.97 -23.86
CA SER A 234 14.35 -0.40 -25.21
C SER A 234 13.56 0.91 -25.27
N LEU A 235 12.45 1.01 -24.53
CA LEU A 235 11.62 2.22 -24.49
C LEU A 235 12.35 3.40 -23.84
N VAL A 236 13.18 3.13 -22.83
CA VAL A 236 13.94 4.16 -22.08
C VAL A 236 15.39 4.32 -22.55
N SER A 237 15.75 3.69 -23.67
CA SER A 237 17.13 3.50 -24.13
C SER A 237 17.92 4.77 -24.46
N THR A 238 17.24 5.88 -24.70
CA THR A 238 17.87 7.19 -24.93
C THR A 238 18.34 7.87 -23.65
N ARG A 239 17.90 7.38 -22.49
CA ARG A 239 18.12 8.01 -21.18
C ARG A 239 18.84 7.08 -20.21
N VAL A 240 18.64 5.77 -20.31
CA VAL A 240 19.21 4.78 -19.39
C VAL A 240 20.35 4.02 -20.06
N ARG A 241 21.47 3.83 -19.35
CA ARG A 241 22.53 2.93 -19.81
C ARG A 241 21.96 1.55 -20.08
N GLN A 242 22.22 1.04 -21.28
CA GLN A 242 21.90 -0.34 -21.59
C GLN A 242 22.91 -1.22 -20.85
N PRO A 243 22.48 -2.05 -19.89
CA PRO A 243 23.38 -2.99 -19.25
C PRO A 243 23.96 -3.89 -20.33
N ASP A 244 25.28 -4.08 -20.31
CA ASP A 244 25.90 -5.09 -21.12
C ASP A 244 25.61 -6.47 -20.52
N LEU A 245 24.35 -6.92 -20.62
CA LEU A 245 23.89 -8.24 -20.19
C LEU A 245 24.57 -9.39 -20.98
N SER A 246 25.61 -9.08 -21.76
CA SER A 246 26.55 -10.01 -22.36
C SER A 246 27.31 -10.77 -21.27
N MET A 247 26.72 -11.88 -20.84
CA MET A 247 27.46 -13.03 -20.33
C MET A 247 28.56 -13.42 -21.35
N PRO A 248 29.68 -14.03 -20.93
CA PRO A 248 30.90 -14.17 -21.74
C PRO A 248 30.71 -15.02 -23.01
N SER A 249 30.11 -14.42 -24.04
CA SER A 249 30.16 -14.71 -25.47
C SER A 249 29.29 -13.64 -26.18
N THR A 250 29.87 -12.45 -26.30
CA THR A 250 29.58 -11.39 -27.28
C THR A 250 28.23 -11.47 -28.02
N ARG A 251 27.25 -10.70 -27.48
CA ARG A 251 25.86 -10.40 -27.93
C ARG A 251 24.78 -11.05 -27.05
N LEU A 252 23.77 -10.27 -26.66
CA LEU A 252 22.57 -10.75 -25.96
C LEU A 252 21.70 -11.75 -26.75
N ALA A 253 21.90 -11.85 -28.06
CA ALA A 253 21.29 -12.88 -28.91
C ALA A 253 21.93 -14.28 -28.70
N THR A 254 23.07 -14.36 -28.02
CA THR A 254 23.71 -15.62 -27.61
C THR A 254 23.33 -16.05 -26.20
N PHE A 255 22.39 -15.37 -25.52
CA PHE A 255 21.88 -15.84 -24.22
C PHE A 255 21.22 -17.21 -24.35
N ASP A 256 20.38 -17.44 -25.37
CA ASP A 256 19.80 -18.76 -25.67
C ASP A 256 20.89 -19.82 -25.90
N ARG A 257 22.00 -19.44 -26.56
CA ARG A 257 23.13 -20.34 -26.83
C ARG A 257 23.95 -20.64 -25.57
N TRP A 258 24.18 -19.65 -24.70
CA TRP A 258 24.81 -19.85 -23.39
C TRP A 258 23.91 -20.73 -22.51
N PHE A 259 22.59 -20.52 -22.56
CA PHE A 259 21.61 -21.34 -21.85
C PHE A 259 21.62 -22.79 -22.32
N ASP A 260 21.52 -23.03 -23.63
CA ASP A 260 21.59 -24.36 -24.23
C ASP A 260 22.92 -25.07 -23.90
N ASP A 261 24.03 -24.33 -23.94
CA ASP A 261 25.34 -24.85 -23.57
C ASP A 261 25.46 -25.11 -22.05
N VAL A 262 24.89 -24.27 -21.18
CA VAL A 262 24.92 -24.43 -19.72
C VAL A 262 24.06 -25.61 -19.28
N PHE A 263 22.83 -25.72 -19.80
CA PHE A 263 21.89 -26.80 -19.50
C PHE A 263 22.43 -28.16 -19.98
N SER A 264 23.10 -28.20 -21.14
CA SER A 264 23.66 -29.43 -21.68
C SER A 264 24.90 -29.95 -20.92
N ASP A 265 25.63 -29.10 -20.20
CA ASP A 265 26.94 -29.42 -19.61
C ASP A 265 27.07 -29.08 -18.09
N LEU A 266 25.93 -28.83 -17.42
CA LEU A 266 25.81 -28.66 -15.95
C LEU A 266 26.29 -29.90 -15.16
N LYS A 267 26.60 -31.00 -15.86
CA LYS A 267 27.30 -32.19 -15.34
C LYS A 267 28.74 -31.92 -14.91
N SER A 268 29.33 -30.76 -15.24
CA SER A 268 30.72 -30.43 -14.89
C SER A 268 30.84 -29.29 -13.85
N ARG A 269 31.54 -29.59 -12.74
CA ARG A 269 31.82 -28.65 -11.64
C ARG A 269 32.45 -27.31 -12.07
N ARG A 270 33.23 -27.30 -13.15
CA ARG A 270 33.86 -26.06 -13.69
C ARG A 270 32.83 -25.07 -14.24
N ARG A 271 31.72 -25.55 -14.81
CA ARG A 271 30.67 -24.68 -15.33
C ARG A 271 29.80 -24.08 -14.24
N ILE A 272 29.48 -24.83 -13.18
CA ILE A 272 28.73 -24.30 -12.01
C ILE A 272 29.43 -23.07 -11.41
N VAL A 273 30.76 -23.12 -11.23
CA VAL A 273 31.54 -21.98 -10.72
C VAL A 273 31.58 -20.80 -11.70
N GLY A 274 31.56 -21.07 -13.02
CA GLY A 274 31.46 -20.04 -14.05
C GLY A 274 30.12 -19.34 -14.03
N SER A 275 29.02 -20.10 -14.01
CA SER A 275 27.65 -19.60 -13.99
C SER A 275 27.34 -18.73 -12.77
N VAL A 276 27.91 -19.04 -11.59
CA VAL A 276 27.74 -18.18 -10.40
C VAL A 276 28.41 -16.80 -10.61
N LYS A 277 29.63 -16.74 -11.15
CA LYS A 277 30.32 -15.46 -11.42
C LYS A 277 29.59 -14.63 -12.47
N ASP A 278 29.03 -15.31 -13.45
CA ASP A 278 28.25 -14.74 -14.54
C ASP A 278 26.92 -14.16 -13.99
N LEU A 279 26.24 -14.86 -13.07
CA LEU A 279 25.09 -14.34 -12.33
C LEU A 279 25.45 -13.16 -11.43
N GLU A 280 26.58 -13.20 -10.72
CA GLU A 280 27.06 -12.08 -9.89
C GLU A 280 27.31 -10.83 -10.74
N ARG A 281 27.90 -10.96 -11.93
CA ARG A 281 28.06 -9.85 -12.88
C ARG A 281 26.71 -9.32 -13.36
N SER A 282 25.79 -10.22 -13.71
CA SER A 282 24.44 -9.83 -14.13
C SER A 282 23.71 -9.09 -13.01
N ARG A 283 23.86 -9.51 -11.75
CA ARG A 283 23.32 -8.82 -10.57
C ARG A 283 23.85 -7.40 -10.47
N GLU A 284 25.17 -7.20 -10.60
CA GLU A 284 25.78 -5.87 -10.56
C GLU A 284 25.27 -4.96 -11.68
N GLN A 285 25.17 -5.49 -12.90
CA GLN A 285 24.71 -4.72 -14.07
C GLN A 285 23.24 -4.35 -13.99
N VAL A 286 22.37 -5.32 -13.66
CA VAL A 286 20.92 -5.06 -13.49
C VAL A 286 20.69 -4.17 -12.27
N GLY A 287 21.49 -4.32 -11.21
CA GLY A 287 21.47 -3.46 -10.03
C GLY A 287 21.72 -2.00 -10.37
N ALA A 288 22.82 -1.72 -11.08
CA ALA A 288 23.14 -0.38 -11.54
C ALA A 288 22.04 0.24 -12.42
N VAL A 289 21.38 -0.57 -13.25
CA VAL A 289 20.25 -0.13 -14.08
C VAL A 289 19.01 0.14 -13.24
N ALA A 290 18.71 -0.69 -12.24
CA ALA A 290 17.59 -0.46 -11.34
C ALA A 290 17.77 0.84 -10.53
N GLU A 291 19.00 1.13 -10.09
CA GLU A 291 19.34 2.39 -9.43
C GLU A 291 19.14 3.60 -10.36
N GLU A 292 19.64 3.50 -11.60
CA GLU A 292 19.47 4.55 -12.60
C GLU A 292 18.00 4.79 -12.97
N LEU A 293 17.22 3.72 -13.14
CA LEU A 293 15.78 3.79 -13.37
C LEU A 293 15.02 4.43 -12.21
N THR A 294 15.45 4.17 -10.97
CA THR A 294 14.86 4.79 -9.78
C THR A 294 15.06 6.30 -9.79
N GLU A 295 16.25 6.77 -10.15
CA GLU A 295 16.52 8.21 -10.27
C GLU A 295 15.74 8.84 -11.42
N TYR A 296 15.63 8.18 -12.58
CA TYR A 296 14.82 8.67 -13.68
C TYR A 296 13.32 8.70 -13.38
N GLU A 297 12.79 7.68 -12.68
CA GLU A 297 11.41 7.68 -12.19
C GLU A 297 11.18 8.91 -11.31
N ARG A 298 12.03 9.13 -10.30
CA ARG A 298 11.95 10.28 -9.39
C ARG A 298 11.95 11.62 -10.14
N VAL A 299 12.84 11.79 -11.12
CA VAL A 299 12.89 13.00 -11.95
C VAL A 299 11.63 13.14 -12.80
N SER A 300 11.12 12.04 -13.37
CA SER A 300 9.90 12.04 -14.16
C SER A 300 8.67 12.38 -13.31
N GLU A 301 8.60 11.89 -12.07
CA GLU A 301 7.56 12.26 -11.11
C GLU A 301 7.55 13.77 -10.83
N GLN A 302 8.73 14.36 -10.63
CA GLN A 302 8.86 15.81 -10.44
C GLN A 302 8.40 16.60 -11.67
N ARG A 303 8.72 16.11 -12.88
CA ARG A 303 8.30 16.74 -14.14
C ARG A 303 6.79 16.64 -14.36
N VAL A 304 6.19 15.47 -14.09
CA VAL A 304 4.74 15.29 -14.11
C VAL A 304 4.07 16.24 -13.11
N ALA A 305 4.59 16.32 -11.88
CA ALA A 305 4.05 17.22 -10.87
C ALA A 305 4.13 18.70 -11.30
N ALA A 306 5.26 19.12 -11.87
CA ALA A 306 5.43 20.49 -12.37
C ALA A 306 4.51 20.78 -13.57
N ALA A 307 4.43 19.87 -14.54
CA ALA A 307 3.55 20.02 -15.70
C ALA A 307 2.07 20.02 -15.31
N GLN A 308 1.69 19.18 -14.34
CA GLN A 308 0.34 19.16 -13.78
C GLN A 308 0.04 20.50 -13.10
N ALA A 309 0.94 21.03 -12.28
CA ALA A 309 0.74 22.31 -11.60
C ALA A 309 0.58 23.47 -12.61
N GLU A 310 1.34 23.46 -13.70
CA GLU A 310 1.21 24.45 -14.76
C GLU A 310 -0.12 24.32 -15.52
N HIS A 311 -0.52 23.10 -15.87
CA HIS A 311 -1.82 22.80 -16.49
C HIS A 311 -2.98 23.29 -15.62
N ASP A 312 -2.92 22.95 -14.34
CA ASP A 312 -3.85 23.36 -13.30
C ASP A 312 -3.91 24.88 -13.10
N ALA A 313 -2.78 25.57 -13.21
CA ALA A 313 -2.73 27.03 -13.16
C ALA A 313 -3.39 27.67 -14.37
N LEU A 314 -3.23 27.09 -15.56
CA LEU A 314 -3.89 27.56 -16.79
C LEU A 314 -5.42 27.43 -16.69
N LEU A 315 -5.91 26.29 -16.17
CA LEU A 315 -7.34 26.11 -15.92
C LEU A 315 -7.91 27.18 -14.97
N ARG A 316 -7.09 27.64 -14.01
CA ARG A 316 -7.45 28.65 -13.01
C ARG A 316 -7.09 30.09 -13.40
N ARG A 317 -6.55 30.32 -14.59
CA ARG A 317 -6.18 31.65 -15.07
C ARG A 317 -7.42 32.40 -15.54
N GLU A 318 -7.56 33.67 -15.17
CA GLU A 318 -8.55 34.55 -15.79
C GLU A 318 -8.17 34.76 -17.27
N THR A 319 -9.06 34.34 -18.16
CA THR A 319 -8.95 34.66 -19.58
C THR A 319 -9.55 36.05 -19.77
N GLY A 320 -8.70 37.04 -20.02
CA GLY A 320 -9.13 38.43 -20.23
C GLY A 320 -10.14 38.53 -21.37
N SER A 321 -11.27 39.20 -21.09
CA SER A 321 -12.28 39.56 -22.09
C SER A 321 -11.85 40.75 -22.94
#